data_AF-A0A7X5LKW5-F1
#
_entry.id   AF-A0A7X5LKW5-F1
#
_cell.length_a   1.000
_cell.length_b   1.000
_cell.length_c   1.000
_cell.angle_alpha   90.00
_cell.angle_beta   90.00
_cell.angle_gamma   90.00
#
_symmetry.space_group_name_H-M   'P 1'
#
loop_
_entity.id
_entity.type
_entity.pdbx_description
1 polymer ?
#
loop_
_entity_poly.entity_id
_entity_poly.type
_entity_poly.pdbx_seq_one_letter_code
_entity_poly.pdbx_strand_id
1 'polypeptide(L)'
;MSNGVKEIHAKLLGELVVPSNSWSLHPEKKPAFKSKEQVIDFASVNNEPLYIHVPISGGDEDEYVRVIVNSQDEDVVFKITDRDNGGVSKVHGSHIKNLNSTVTELVNESLKEGRQAKTL
;
A
#
# COMPACT_ATOMS: atom_id res chain seq x y z
N MET A 1 17.12 -9.00 -8.39
CA MET A 1 16.02 -8.88 -7.40
C MET A 1 14.91 -8.07 -8.06
N SER A 2 13.68 -8.57 -8.06
CA SER A 2 12.52 -7.79 -8.50
C SER A 2 12.26 -6.71 -7.45
N ASN A 3 12.13 -5.46 -7.89
CA ASN A 3 11.69 -4.36 -7.01
C ASN A 3 10.18 -4.12 -7.16
N GLY A 4 9.53 -4.84 -8.06
CA GLY A 4 8.11 -4.72 -8.35
C GLY A 4 7.23 -5.67 -7.55
N VAL A 5 5.95 -5.66 -7.92
CA VAL A 5 4.91 -6.50 -7.31
C VAL A 5 4.63 -7.69 -8.23
N LYS A 6 4.67 -8.91 -7.70
CA LYS A 6 4.27 -10.12 -8.44
C LYS A 6 2.80 -10.00 -8.86
N GLU A 7 2.45 -10.54 -10.04
CA GLU A 7 1.09 -10.46 -10.58
C GLU A 7 0.01 -10.95 -9.60
N ILE A 8 0.25 -12.05 -8.90
CA ILE A 8 -0.68 -12.59 -7.89
C ILE A 8 -0.92 -11.60 -6.74
N HIS A 9 0.12 -10.91 -6.28
CA HIS A 9 0.01 -9.89 -5.24
C HIS A 9 -0.66 -8.62 -5.77
N ALA A 10 -0.36 -8.21 -7.01
CA ALA A 10 -0.97 -7.06 -7.67
C ALA A 10 -2.48 -7.25 -7.83
N LYS A 11 -2.92 -8.46 -8.21
CA LYS A 11 -4.35 -8.81 -8.28
C LYS A 11 -5.03 -8.63 -6.93
N LEU A 12 -4.45 -9.19 -5.87
CA LEU A 12 -5.01 -9.11 -4.52
C LEU A 12 -5.05 -7.67 -3.98
N LEU A 13 -3.99 -6.89 -4.23
CA LEU A 13 -3.96 -5.46 -3.90
C LEU A 13 -5.03 -4.68 -4.66
N GLY A 14 -5.21 -4.97 -5.95
CA GLY A 14 -6.24 -4.36 -6.78
C GLY A 14 -7.66 -4.69 -6.30
N GLU A 15 -7.90 -5.92 -5.86
CA GLU A 15 -9.19 -6.36 -5.32
C GLU A 15 -9.54 -5.71 -3.97
N LEU A 16 -8.55 -5.38 -3.15
CA LEU A 16 -8.76 -4.81 -1.82
C LEU A 16 -8.74 -3.28 -1.82
N VAL A 17 -7.76 -2.66 -2.48
CA VAL A 17 -7.48 -1.22 -2.33
C VAL A 17 -8.23 -0.38 -3.35
N VAL A 18 -8.38 -0.82 -4.60
CA VAL A 18 -9.09 -0.03 -5.62
C VAL A 18 -10.57 0.24 -5.30
N PRO A 19 -11.36 -0.71 -4.74
CA PRO A 19 -12.73 -0.43 -4.33
C PRO A 19 -12.85 0.28 -2.97
N SER A 20 -11.75 0.56 -2.28
CA SER A 20 -11.76 1.30 -1.02
C SER A 20 -12.27 2.73 -1.23
N ASN A 21 -13.00 3.25 -0.24
CA ASN A 21 -13.47 4.64 -0.24
C ASN A 21 -12.46 5.60 0.41
N SER A 22 -11.35 5.08 0.94
CA SER A 22 -10.37 5.86 1.69
C SER A 22 -8.98 5.74 1.08
N TRP A 23 -8.54 4.53 0.76
CA TRP A 23 -7.19 4.29 0.29
C TRP A 23 -7.13 4.37 -1.22
N SER A 24 -5.94 4.64 -1.73
CA SER A 24 -5.68 4.61 -3.16
C SER A 24 -4.35 3.93 -3.45
N LEU A 25 -4.34 3.17 -4.55
CA LEU A 25 -3.18 2.44 -5.03
C LEU A 25 -2.64 3.14 -6.28
N HIS A 26 -1.34 3.41 -6.32
CA HIS A 26 -0.69 4.22 -7.35
C HIS A 26 0.60 3.58 -7.86
N PRO A 27 0.94 3.76 -9.13
CA PRO A 27 2.33 3.76 -9.60
C PRO A 27 3.11 4.95 -9.02
N GLU A 28 4.43 4.99 -9.21
CA GLU A 28 5.23 6.07 -8.60
C GLU A 28 4.87 7.47 -9.10
N LYS A 29 4.64 7.59 -10.41
CA LYS A 29 4.54 8.87 -11.14
C LYS A 29 3.24 9.00 -11.94
N LYS A 30 2.22 8.20 -11.60
CA LYS A 30 0.93 8.16 -12.30
C LYS A 30 -0.21 8.29 -11.28
N PRO A 31 -1.40 8.74 -11.71
CA PRO A 31 -2.56 8.79 -10.83
C PRO A 31 -2.98 7.40 -10.32
N ALA A 32 -3.85 7.41 -9.31
CA ALA A 32 -4.44 6.21 -8.72
C ALA A 32 -5.05 5.31 -9.79
N PHE A 33 -4.89 4.00 -9.60
CA PHE A 33 -5.59 3.02 -10.40
C PHE A 33 -7.10 3.13 -10.17
N LYS A 34 -7.86 2.93 -11.25
CA LYS A 34 -9.33 2.99 -11.24
C LYS A 34 -10.00 1.63 -11.35
N SER A 35 -9.22 0.59 -11.67
CA SER A 35 -9.71 -0.78 -11.72
C SER A 35 -8.59 -1.75 -11.37
N LYS A 36 -8.95 -2.96 -10.94
CA LYS A 36 -7.99 -4.03 -10.65
C LYS A 36 -7.20 -4.45 -11.89
N GLU A 37 -7.81 -4.41 -13.07
CA GLU A 37 -7.18 -4.75 -14.35
C GLU A 37 -6.00 -3.81 -14.62
N GLN A 38 -6.16 -2.50 -14.36
CA GLN A 38 -5.06 -1.56 -14.51
C GLN A 38 -3.87 -1.87 -13.59
N VAL A 39 -4.12 -2.39 -12.39
CA VAL A 39 -3.07 -2.79 -11.45
C VAL A 39 -2.30 -4.00 -11.99
N ILE A 40 -3.02 -5.00 -12.49
CA ILE A 40 -2.45 -6.25 -13.03
C ILE A 40 -1.65 -5.96 -14.30
N ASP A 41 -2.25 -5.23 -15.24
CA ASP A 41 -1.60 -4.81 -16.48
C ASP A 41 -0.31 -4.04 -16.19
N PHE A 42 -0.37 -3.13 -15.20
CA PHE A 42 0.81 -2.39 -14.79
C PHE A 42 1.90 -3.29 -14.20
N ALA A 43 1.57 -4.18 -13.27
CA ALA A 43 2.54 -5.06 -12.61
C ALA A 43 3.14 -6.11 -13.55
N SER A 44 2.42 -6.53 -14.59
CA SER A 44 2.92 -7.52 -15.56
C SER A 44 4.01 -6.98 -16.48
N VAL A 45 4.00 -5.67 -16.76
CA VAL A 45 4.95 -5.04 -17.70
C VAL A 45 5.97 -4.12 -17.02
N ASN A 46 5.73 -3.71 -15.77
CA ASN A 46 6.63 -2.82 -15.02
C ASN A 46 7.23 -3.56 -13.82
N ASN A 47 8.55 -3.43 -13.64
CA ASN A 47 9.28 -3.94 -12.48
C ASN A 47 9.55 -2.82 -11.47
N GLU A 48 8.49 -2.11 -11.06
CA GLU A 48 8.56 -1.01 -10.09
C GLU A 48 7.60 -1.25 -8.91
N PRO A 49 7.91 -0.72 -7.71
CA PRO A 49 7.01 -0.84 -6.57
C PRO A 49 5.71 -0.07 -6.81
N LEU A 50 4.66 -0.49 -6.09
CA LEU A 50 3.42 0.27 -6.00
C LEU A 50 3.40 1.11 -4.72
N TYR A 51 2.45 2.02 -4.64
CA TYR A 51 2.31 2.92 -3.49
C TYR A 51 0.87 2.96 -3.03
N ILE A 52 0.65 2.73 -1.74
CA ILE A 52 -0.64 2.95 -1.10
C ILE A 52 -0.59 4.32 -0.43
N HIS A 53 -1.57 5.17 -0.72
CA HIS A 53 -1.79 6.40 0.03
C HIS A 53 -2.84 6.11 1.10
N VAL A 54 -2.43 6.19 2.37
CA VAL A 54 -3.27 5.94 3.53
C VAL A 54 -3.61 7.30 4.17
N PRO A 55 -4.86 7.78 4.09
CA PRO A 55 -5.24 9.06 4.66
C PRO A 55 -5.16 9.06 6.19
N ILE A 56 -5.01 10.24 6.78
CA ILE A 56 -4.99 10.40 8.23
C ILE A 56 -6.36 10.86 8.74
N SER A 57 -6.91 10.15 9.72
CA SER A 57 -8.19 10.46 10.35
C SER A 57 -8.16 11.83 11.01
N GLY A 58 -9.10 12.70 10.66
CA GLY A 58 -9.18 14.07 11.16
C GLY A 58 -8.10 15.01 10.61
N GLY A 59 -7.29 14.56 9.64
CA GLY A 59 -6.40 15.41 8.87
C GLY A 59 -7.11 16.08 7.69
N ASP A 60 -6.37 16.93 6.98
CA ASP A 60 -6.85 17.54 5.73
C ASP A 60 -7.08 16.47 4.65
N GLU A 61 -7.95 16.74 3.66
CA GLU A 61 -8.33 15.77 2.62
C GLU A 61 -7.13 15.23 1.81
N ASP A 62 -6.04 16.01 1.74
CA ASP A 62 -4.81 15.66 1.03
C ASP A 62 -3.72 15.07 1.94
N GLU A 63 -4.00 14.88 3.23
CA GLU A 63 -3.01 14.41 4.19
C GLU A 63 -3.00 12.88 4.27
N TYR A 64 -1.91 12.27 3.79
CA TYR A 64 -1.72 10.82 3.77
C TYR A 64 -0.28 10.41 4.08
N VAL A 65 -0.13 9.17 4.52
CA VAL A 65 1.16 8.47 4.57
C VAL A 65 1.31 7.60 3.33
N ARG A 66 2.46 7.73 2.67
CA ARG A 66 2.81 6.95 1.48
C ARG A 66 3.52 5.66 1.90
N VAL A 67 2.87 4.53 1.62
CA VAL A 67 3.40 3.19 1.90
C VAL A 67 3.89 2.55 0.60
N ILE A 68 5.18 2.24 0.54
CA ILE A 68 5.81 1.55 -0.59
C ILE A 68 5.46 0.06 -0.50
N VAL A 69 5.05 -0.52 -1.63
CA VAL A 69 4.63 -1.91 -1.74
C VAL A 69 5.47 -2.63 -2.79
N ASN A 70 6.09 -3.73 -2.40
CA ASN A 70 6.80 -4.63 -3.30
C ASN A 70 6.53 -6.09 -2.93
N SER A 71 6.97 -7.02 -3.78
CA SER A 71 6.91 -8.45 -3.47
C SER A 71 8.30 -8.97 -3.10
N GLN A 72 8.35 -9.75 -2.03
CA GLN A 72 9.52 -10.51 -1.66
C GLN A 72 9.07 -11.96 -1.47
N ASP A 73 9.50 -12.84 -2.37
CA ASP A 73 9.07 -14.23 -2.38
C ASP A 73 7.53 -14.32 -2.34
N GLU A 74 6.96 -15.05 -1.40
CA GLU A 74 5.50 -15.21 -1.23
C GLU A 74 4.86 -14.10 -0.37
N ASP A 75 5.65 -13.11 0.06
CA ASP A 75 5.19 -12.00 0.88
C ASP A 75 5.00 -10.72 0.05
N VAL A 76 4.01 -9.95 0.48
CA VAL A 76 3.86 -8.53 0.14
C VAL A 76 4.50 -7.72 1.25
N VAL A 77 5.45 -6.86 0.89
CA VAL A 77 6.20 -6.02 1.82
C VAL A 77 5.68 -4.60 1.74
N PHE A 78 5.36 -4.03 2.90
CA PHE A 78 4.92 -2.65 3.09
C PHE A 78 6.01 -1.88 3.81
N LYS A 79 6.38 -0.71 3.29
CA LYS A 79 7.47 0.10 3.84
C LYS A 79 7.13 1.59 3.87
N ILE A 80 7.45 2.25 4.97
CA ILE A 80 7.45 3.71 5.09
C ILE A 80 8.90 4.16 5.17
N THR A 81 9.32 5.02 4.24
CA THR A 81 10.66 5.61 4.21
C THR A 81 10.61 7.03 4.75
N ASP A 82 10.35 7.14 6.04
CA ASP A 82 10.54 8.39 6.79
C ASP A 82 11.80 8.24 7.66
N ARG A 83 12.58 9.32 7.79
CA ARG A 83 13.86 9.28 8.52
C ARG A 83 13.65 9.13 10.03
N ASP A 84 12.57 9.67 10.54
CA ASP A 84 12.31 9.76 11.98
C ASP A 84 11.35 8.66 12.44
N ASN A 85 10.38 8.25 11.60
CA ASN A 85 9.34 7.28 11.98
C ASN A 85 9.03 6.24 10.87
N GLY A 86 10.04 5.75 10.16
CA GLY A 86 9.87 4.69 9.16
C GLY A 86 9.54 3.31 9.74
N GLY A 87 9.19 2.36 8.87
CA GLY A 87 8.88 1.00 9.29
C GLY A 87 8.74 0.03 8.11
N VAL A 88 8.76 -1.26 8.42
CA VAL A 88 8.56 -2.34 7.44
C VAL A 88 7.67 -3.43 8.04
N SER A 89 6.60 -3.78 7.32
CA SER A 89 5.73 -4.92 7.65
C SER A 89 5.59 -5.83 6.45
N LYS A 90 5.29 -7.12 6.69
CA LYS A 90 5.10 -8.12 5.64
C LYS A 90 3.82 -8.89 5.86
N VAL A 91 3.16 -9.23 4.77
CA VAL A 91 1.98 -10.11 4.78
C VAL A 91 2.17 -11.17 3.71
N HIS A 92 2.15 -12.43 4.12
CA HIS A 92 2.13 -13.55 3.19
C HIS A 92 0.90 -13.46 2.27
N GLY A 93 1.03 -13.77 0.98
CA GLY A 93 -0.04 -13.63 -0.01
C GLY A 93 -1.35 -14.33 0.38
N SER A 94 -1.28 -15.47 1.07
CA SER A 94 -2.47 -16.18 1.59
C SER A 94 -3.23 -15.43 2.69
N HIS A 95 -2.60 -14.46 3.33
CA HIS A 95 -3.13 -13.66 4.42
C HIS A 95 -3.33 -12.19 4.05
N ILE A 96 -3.29 -11.85 2.76
CA ILE A 96 -3.43 -10.47 2.26
C ILE A 96 -4.73 -9.79 2.71
N LYS A 97 -5.76 -10.55 3.08
CA LYS A 97 -6.98 -10.02 3.72
C LYS A 97 -6.69 -9.23 5.02
N ASN A 98 -5.56 -9.48 5.67
CA ASN A 98 -5.09 -8.75 6.85
C ASN A 98 -4.36 -7.45 6.49
N LEU A 99 -4.27 -7.09 5.20
CA LEU A 99 -3.61 -5.87 4.72
C LEU A 99 -4.10 -4.63 5.44
N ASN A 100 -5.41 -4.50 5.66
CA ASN A 100 -5.97 -3.32 6.33
C ASN A 100 -5.35 -3.15 7.72
N SER A 101 -5.43 -4.17 8.58
CA SER A 101 -4.87 -4.09 9.94
C SER A 101 -3.35 -3.88 9.90
N THR A 102 -2.62 -4.64 9.10
CA THR A 102 -1.15 -4.55 9.04
C THR A 102 -0.67 -3.18 8.56
N VAL A 103 -1.30 -2.61 7.52
CA VAL A 103 -0.90 -1.29 7.00
C VAL A 103 -1.37 -0.18 7.96
N THR A 104 -2.54 -0.28 8.57
CA THR A 104 -2.96 0.70 9.59
C THR A 104 -2.06 0.70 10.81
N GLU A 105 -1.63 -0.47 11.30
CA GLU A 105 -0.67 -0.60 12.41
C GLU A 105 0.66 0.05 12.04
N LEU A 106 1.22 -0.32 10.89
CA LEU A 106 2.47 0.26 10.37
C LEU A 106 2.38 1.79 10.24
N VAL A 107 1.26 2.32 9.73
CA VAL A 107 1.07 3.76 9.62
C VAL A 107 0.89 4.40 10.99
N ASN A 108 0.09 3.83 11.89
CA ASN A 108 -0.10 4.37 13.24
C ASN A 108 1.20 4.45 14.04
N GLU A 109 2.06 3.44 13.94
CA GLU A 109 3.38 3.43 14.55
C GLU A 109 4.30 4.51 13.98
N SER A 110 4.09 4.91 12.71
CA SER A 110 4.84 5.99 12.07
C SER A 110 4.37 7.40 12.43
N LEU A 111 3.20 7.53 13.07
CA LEU A 111 2.56 8.82 13.34
C LEU A 111 2.88 9.34 14.75
N LYS A 112 2.81 10.66 14.90
CA LYS A 112 2.88 11.33 16.22
C LYS A 112 1.60 11.07 17.02
N GLU A 113 1.71 11.17 18.35
CA GLU A 113 0.58 10.97 19.27
C GLU A 113 -0.66 11.78 18.88
N GLY A 114 -1.83 11.17 18.98
CA GLY A 114 -3.13 11.77 18.66
C GLY A 114 -3.54 11.69 17.19
N ARG A 115 -2.73 11.09 16.31
CA ARG A 115 -3.04 10.87 14.89
C ARG A 115 -3.25 9.39 14.60
N GLN A 116 -4.17 9.08 13.68
CA GLN A 116 -4.50 7.70 13.33
C GLN A 116 -4.74 7.55 11.82
N ALA A 117 -4.28 6.45 11.24
CA ALA A 117 -4.61 6.04 9.89
C ALA A 117 -6.13 5.87 9.74
N LYS A 118 -6.68 6.29 8.60
CA LYS A 118 -8.02 5.90 8.18
C LYS A 118 -7.97 4.45 7.73
N THR A 119 -8.97 3.65 8.10
CA THR A 119 -9.06 2.25 7.65
C THR A 119 -9.47 2.18 6.18
N LEU A 120 -9.15 1.05 5.52
CA LEU A 120 -9.56 0.70 4.17
C LEU A 120 -11.09 0.79 3.96
#